data_AF-A0A367XZE2-F1
#
_entry.id   AF-A0A367XZE2-F1
#
_cell.length_a   1.000
_cell.length_b   1.000
_cell.length_c   1.000
_cell.angle_alpha   90.00
_cell.angle_beta   90.00
_cell.angle_gamma   90.00
#
_symmetry.space_group_name_H-M   'P 1'
#
loop_
_entity.id
_entity.type
_entity.pdbx_description
1 polymer ?
#
loop_
_entity_poly.entity_id
_entity_poly.type
_entity_poly.pdbx_seq_one_letter_code
_entity_poly.pdbx_strand_id
1 'polypeptide(L)'
;MADKFPEIGSAAGDDADFEGDFLSREKELVGDEFTTEEDSKILNDDEDDEINEFKEQFPEVDSSEPPVSQESIDKDAKDDDDDDGDDFDNFESNGVKELNLSESEPIKAWKQQQEILEKAKSTIDDFYENYNLKKDNHSKDILTEQEKFLNKRDDFLGRGTLWDRVNELVQDVGELPDGDRDKTRFKELLTKLKGKENVPGAGGYQE
;
A
#
# COMPACT_ATOMS: atom_id res chain seq x y z
N MET A 1 21.61 -15.83 2.46
CA MET A 1 20.47 -14.96 2.06
C MET A 1 19.93 -14.12 3.22
N ALA A 2 20.60 -14.08 4.39
CA ALA A 2 20.18 -13.27 5.53
C ALA A 2 20.76 -11.84 5.50
N ASP A 3 21.82 -11.59 4.73
CA ASP A 3 22.56 -10.30 4.76
C ASP A 3 21.96 -9.20 3.87
N LYS A 4 20.69 -9.32 3.48
CA LYS A 4 19.97 -8.35 2.63
C LYS A 4 18.89 -7.57 3.37
N PHE A 5 18.75 -7.81 4.67
CA PHE A 5 17.86 -7.03 5.54
C PHE A 5 18.71 -6.10 6.40
N PRO A 6 18.37 -4.81 6.49
CA PRO A 6 18.98 -3.92 7.48
C PRO A 6 18.66 -4.45 8.88
N GLU A 7 19.69 -4.52 9.74
CA GLU A 7 19.52 -4.84 11.15
C GLU A 7 18.55 -3.82 11.76
N ILE A 8 17.45 -4.29 12.33
CA ILE A 8 16.56 -3.46 13.13
C ILE A 8 17.38 -3.03 14.34
N GLY A 9 17.87 -1.79 14.30
CA GLY A 9 18.44 -1.14 15.47
C GLY A 9 17.39 -1.17 16.58
N SER A 10 17.82 -1.59 17.76
CA SER A 10 17.04 -1.56 18.99
C SER A 10 16.57 -0.13 19.29
N ALA A 11 15.43 0.24 18.73
CA ALA A 11 14.72 1.44 19.10
C ALA A 11 13.85 1.09 20.31
N ALA A 12 14.31 1.56 21.46
CA ALA A 12 13.60 1.71 22.72
C ALA A 12 13.08 0.43 23.41
N GLY A 13 13.81 0.03 24.44
CA GLY A 13 13.25 -0.56 25.66
C GLY A 13 12.92 -2.04 25.61
N ASP A 14 13.87 -2.86 26.11
CA ASP A 14 13.50 -4.07 26.84
C ASP A 14 12.44 -3.71 27.92
N ASP A 15 11.41 -4.53 28.04
CA ASP A 15 10.40 -4.51 29.11
C ASP A 15 9.50 -3.26 29.21
N ALA A 16 8.90 -2.82 28.10
CA ALA A 16 7.64 -2.10 28.20
C ALA A 16 6.50 -3.12 28.13
N ASP A 17 5.88 -3.42 29.28
CA ASP A 17 4.54 -4.00 29.32
C ASP A 17 3.63 -3.10 28.47
N PHE A 18 3.38 -3.51 27.21
CA PHE A 18 2.52 -2.78 26.29
C PHE A 18 1.07 -3.02 26.68
N GLU A 19 0.64 -2.40 27.77
CA GLU A 19 -0.73 -2.43 28.26
C GLU A 19 -1.55 -1.39 27.48
N GLY A 20 -2.23 -1.81 26.41
CA GLY A 20 -3.13 -0.93 25.65
C GLY A 20 -3.43 -1.42 24.23
N ASP A 21 -4.62 -1.05 23.74
CA ASP A 21 -5.04 -1.29 22.36
C ASP A 21 -4.10 -0.57 21.37
N PHE A 22 -3.88 -1.17 20.20
CA PHE A 22 -3.03 -0.64 19.13
C PHE A 22 -3.36 0.82 18.79
N LEU A 23 -4.65 1.18 18.79
CA LEU A 23 -5.10 2.54 18.54
C LEU A 23 -4.70 3.50 19.66
N SER A 24 -4.72 3.06 20.91
CA SER A 24 -4.31 3.87 22.06
C SER A 24 -2.82 4.16 22.03
N ARG A 25 -2.03 3.15 21.68
CA ARG A 25 -0.58 3.27 21.50
C ARG A 25 -0.23 4.24 20.38
N GLU A 26 -0.90 4.11 19.22
CA GLU A 26 -0.60 5.00 18.12
C GLU A 26 -1.05 6.44 18.39
N LYS A 27 -2.19 6.59 19.08
CA LYS A 27 -2.62 7.91 19.55
C LYS A 27 -1.62 8.55 20.51
N GLU A 28 -0.94 7.80 21.37
CA GLU A 28 0.10 8.36 22.24
C GLU A 28 1.36 8.75 21.47
N LEU A 29 1.73 7.97 20.44
CA LEU A 29 2.96 8.19 19.67
C LEU A 29 2.81 9.31 18.63
N VAL A 30 1.71 9.31 17.90
CA VAL A 30 1.45 10.22 16.76
C VAL A 30 0.42 11.30 17.09
N GLY A 31 -0.27 11.19 18.22
CA GLY A 31 -1.21 12.21 18.68
C GLY A 31 -2.54 12.19 17.93
N ASP A 32 -3.17 13.35 17.86
CA ASP A 32 -4.50 13.53 17.24
C ASP A 32 -4.44 13.69 15.71
N GLU A 33 -3.30 13.39 15.05
CA GLU A 33 -3.14 13.54 13.59
C GLU A 33 -4.07 12.63 12.77
N PHE A 34 -4.59 11.55 13.36
CA PHE A 34 -5.55 10.64 12.74
C PHE A 34 -7.02 10.95 13.08
N THR A 35 -7.28 11.81 14.07
CA THR A 35 -8.66 12.15 14.46
C THR A 35 -9.15 13.33 13.64
N THR A 36 -10.27 13.16 12.94
CA THR A 36 -10.92 14.24 12.17
C THR A 36 -12.26 14.60 12.79
N GLU A 37 -12.79 15.80 12.50
CA GLU A 37 -14.11 16.23 13.00
C GLU A 37 -15.24 15.28 12.56
N GLU A 38 -15.09 14.62 11.41
CA GLU A 38 -16.04 13.65 10.87
C GLU A 38 -16.06 12.33 11.67
N ASP A 39 -14.93 11.94 12.27
CA ASP A 39 -14.80 10.71 13.06
C ASP A 39 -15.70 10.75 14.31
N SER A 40 -15.80 11.92 14.94
CA SER A 40 -16.73 12.14 16.06
C SER A 40 -18.19 12.00 15.67
N LYS A 41 -18.54 12.19 14.39
CA LYS A 41 -19.89 12.01 13.88
C LYS A 41 -20.19 10.54 13.59
N ILE A 42 -19.21 9.79 13.09
CA ILE A 42 -19.34 8.36 12.77
C ILE A 42 -19.39 7.51 14.05
N LEU A 43 -18.57 7.85 15.05
CA LEU A 43 -18.48 7.07 16.30
C LEU A 43 -19.63 7.30 17.29
N ASN A 44 -20.32 8.45 17.21
CA ASN A 44 -21.38 8.81 18.16
C ASN A 44 -22.80 8.59 17.60
N ASP A 45 -22.93 8.19 16.33
CA ASP A 45 -24.23 7.96 15.69
C ASP A 45 -24.47 6.45 15.59
N ASP A 46 -25.06 5.87 16.64
CA ASP A 46 -25.46 4.45 16.70
C ASP A 46 -26.54 4.07 15.65
N GLU A 47 -27.03 5.05 14.89
CA GLU A 47 -28.05 4.90 13.85
C GLU A 47 -27.48 4.63 12.45
N ASP A 48 -26.16 4.51 12.29
CA ASP A 48 -25.58 4.20 10.98
C ASP A 48 -25.82 2.73 10.60
N ASP A 49 -26.74 2.52 9.64
CA ASP A 49 -27.10 1.20 9.12
C ASP A 49 -25.87 0.43 8.59
N GLU A 50 -24.84 1.13 8.09
CA GLU A 50 -23.62 0.51 7.58
C GLU A 50 -22.74 -0.07 8.71
N ILE A 51 -22.70 0.60 9.87
CA ILE A 51 -21.99 0.11 11.06
C ILE A 51 -22.73 -1.08 11.67
N ASN A 52 -24.05 -1.04 11.68
CA ASN A 52 -24.87 -2.15 12.18
C ASN A 52 -24.72 -3.41 11.30
N GLU A 53 -24.69 -3.26 9.98
CA GLU A 53 -24.41 -4.37 9.06
C GLU A 53 -23.00 -4.96 9.30
N PHE A 54 -22.00 -4.12 9.56
CA PHE A 54 -20.65 -4.59 9.90
C PHE A 54 -20.61 -5.39 11.22
N LYS A 55 -21.30 -4.91 12.28
CA LYS A 55 -21.39 -5.61 13.57
C LYS A 55 -22.09 -6.97 13.45
N GLU A 56 -23.04 -7.12 12.52
CA GLU A 56 -23.69 -8.39 12.24
C GLU A 56 -22.78 -9.38 11.48
N GLN A 57 -21.97 -8.89 10.56
CA GLN A 57 -20.99 -9.72 9.80
C GLN A 57 -19.77 -10.11 10.63
N PHE A 58 -19.40 -9.28 11.61
CA PHE A 58 -18.27 -9.49 12.51
C PHE A 58 -18.75 -9.38 13.97
N PRO A 59 -19.30 -10.46 14.55
CA PRO A 59 -19.71 -10.44 15.95
C PRO A 59 -18.51 -10.11 16.84
N GLU A 60 -18.70 -9.18 17.77
CA GLU A 60 -17.67 -8.75 18.72
C GLU A 60 -17.15 -9.98 19.49
N VAL A 61 -15.87 -10.28 19.29
CA VAL A 61 -15.17 -11.27 20.10
C VAL A 61 -14.92 -10.62 21.44
N ASP A 62 -15.70 -11.01 22.44
CA ASP A 62 -15.47 -10.61 23.83
C ASP A 62 -14.02 -10.93 24.19
N SER A 63 -13.25 -9.91 24.57
CA SER A 63 -11.86 -10.02 25.04
C SER A 63 -11.82 -10.58 26.47
N SER A 64 -12.59 -11.65 26.69
CA SER A 64 -12.50 -12.56 27.82
C SER A 64 -11.91 -13.86 27.29
N GLU A 65 -10.59 -13.87 27.07
CA GLU A 65 -9.87 -15.11 26.78
C GLU A 65 -10.17 -16.15 27.89
N PRO A 66 -10.79 -17.31 27.59
CA PRO A 66 -10.55 -18.47 28.42
C PRO A 66 -9.09 -18.92 28.18
N PRO A 67 -8.34 -19.30 29.22
CA PRO A 67 -6.97 -19.76 29.04
C PRO A 67 -6.98 -20.95 28.08
N VAL A 68 -6.22 -20.83 26.99
CA VAL A 68 -5.95 -21.93 26.07
C VAL A 68 -5.20 -22.99 26.86
N SER A 69 -5.94 -23.98 27.37
CA SER A 69 -5.37 -25.16 28.01
C SER A 69 -4.62 -25.94 26.95
N GLN A 70 -3.29 -25.91 27.04
CA GLN A 70 -2.41 -26.85 26.35
C GLN A 70 -2.80 -28.27 26.79
N GLU A 71 -3.44 -29.01 25.89
CA GLU A 71 -3.77 -30.41 26.12
C GLU A 71 -2.50 -31.24 25.91
N SER A 72 -1.81 -31.53 27.02
CA SER A 72 -0.82 -32.59 27.11
C SER A 72 -1.55 -33.93 26.98
N ILE A 73 -1.40 -34.58 25.82
CA ILE A 73 -1.82 -35.98 25.65
C ILE A 73 -0.84 -36.86 26.41
N ASP A 74 -1.18 -37.16 27.66
CA ASP A 74 -0.64 -38.30 28.41
C ASP A 74 -1.11 -39.59 27.73
N LYS A 75 -0.17 -40.33 27.14
CA LYS A 75 -0.38 -41.74 26.78
C LYS A 75 0.10 -42.61 27.93
N ASP A 76 -0.80 -42.83 28.87
CA ASP A 76 -0.78 -44.02 29.71
C ASP A 76 -1.44 -45.16 28.91
N ALA A 77 -0.63 -45.99 28.27
CA ALA A 77 -1.07 -47.23 27.65
C ALA A 77 -0.46 -48.39 28.45
N LYS A 78 -1.33 -48.95 29.28
CA LYS A 78 -1.16 -50.14 30.08
C LYS A 78 -0.91 -51.34 29.16
N ASP A 79 0.29 -51.89 29.23
CA ASP A 79 0.65 -53.20 28.68
C ASP A 79 0.12 -54.25 29.66
N ASP A 80 -0.92 -54.98 29.27
CA ASP A 80 -1.37 -56.25 29.86
C ASP A 80 -2.31 -56.92 28.83
N ASP A 81 -1.82 -57.95 28.15
CA ASP A 81 -2.44 -59.29 28.06
C ASP A 81 -1.91 -60.06 26.84
N ASP A 82 -1.05 -61.03 27.14
CA ASP A 82 -1.07 -62.42 26.69
C ASP A 82 -1.42 -62.72 25.22
N ASP A 83 -0.36 -62.91 24.44
CA ASP A 83 -0.33 -63.62 23.15
C ASP A 83 -0.54 -65.12 23.40
N ASP A 84 -1.80 -65.54 23.36
CA ASP A 84 -2.21 -66.93 23.27
C ASP A 84 -2.74 -67.21 21.86
N GLY A 85 -2.36 -68.36 21.34
CA GLY A 85 -2.36 -68.68 19.92
C GLY A 85 -3.72 -68.91 19.26
N ASP A 86 -3.57 -69.15 17.95
CA ASP A 86 -4.44 -69.87 17.03
C ASP A 86 -5.28 -69.08 16.01
N ASP A 87 -5.03 -69.49 14.76
CA ASP A 87 -5.98 -69.66 13.66
C ASP A 87 -6.38 -68.44 12.80
N PHE A 88 -5.61 -68.21 11.72
CA PHE A 88 -6.20 -67.66 10.50
C PHE A 88 -5.53 -68.26 9.26
N ASP A 89 -5.83 -69.53 9.00
CA ASP A 89 -5.66 -70.13 7.68
C ASP A 89 -6.67 -69.52 6.68
N ASN A 90 -6.19 -69.26 5.46
CA ASN A 90 -6.97 -69.11 4.23
C ASN A 90 -7.72 -67.77 3.97
N PHE A 91 -7.00 -66.77 3.45
CA PHE A 91 -7.60 -65.77 2.55
C PHE A 91 -6.89 -65.77 1.18
N GLU A 92 -7.55 -66.39 0.22
CA GLU A 92 -7.19 -66.45 -1.20
C GLU A 92 -6.90 -65.05 -1.79
N SER A 93 -5.66 -64.85 -2.25
CA SER A 93 -5.16 -63.63 -2.88
C SER A 93 -5.65 -63.38 -4.32
N ASN A 94 -6.90 -63.73 -4.64
CA ASN A 94 -7.48 -63.49 -5.97
C ASN A 94 -8.36 -62.25 -5.97
N GLY A 95 -7.73 -61.08 -6.11
CA GLY A 95 -8.46 -59.85 -6.39
C GLY A 95 -7.83 -58.62 -5.79
N VAL A 96 -6.55 -58.35 -6.11
CA VAL A 96 -6.05 -56.97 -6.03
C VAL A 96 -6.75 -56.20 -7.15
N LYS A 97 -8.00 -55.81 -6.90
CA LYS A 97 -8.63 -54.70 -7.62
C LYS A 97 -7.70 -53.53 -7.38
N GLU A 98 -6.97 -53.13 -8.41
CA GLU A 98 -6.26 -51.85 -8.45
C GLU A 98 -7.28 -50.78 -8.08
N LEU A 99 -7.28 -50.38 -6.81
CA LEU A 99 -8.05 -49.25 -6.34
C LEU A 99 -7.47 -48.05 -7.08
N ASN A 100 -8.25 -47.45 -7.98
CA ASN A 100 -7.89 -46.21 -8.66
C ASN A 100 -7.92 -45.08 -7.61
N LEU A 101 -6.89 -45.01 -6.75
CA LEU A 101 -6.74 -43.98 -5.71
C LEU A 101 -6.71 -42.57 -6.33
N SER A 102 -6.31 -42.45 -7.59
CA SER A 102 -6.29 -41.22 -8.38
C SER A 102 -7.64 -40.50 -8.44
N GLU A 103 -8.76 -41.18 -8.21
CA GLU A 103 -10.11 -40.61 -8.23
C GLU A 103 -10.70 -40.36 -6.84
N SER A 104 -9.98 -40.75 -5.78
CA SER A 104 -10.42 -40.54 -4.39
C SER A 104 -10.55 -39.05 -4.07
N GLU A 105 -11.60 -38.70 -3.33
CA GLU A 105 -11.88 -37.34 -2.84
C GLU A 105 -10.66 -36.63 -2.20
N PRO A 106 -9.83 -37.28 -1.34
CA PRO A 106 -8.67 -36.61 -0.75
C PRO A 106 -7.60 -36.21 -1.78
N ILE A 107 -7.41 -36.99 -2.85
CA ILE A 107 -6.43 -36.66 -3.90
C ILE A 107 -6.92 -35.49 -4.76
N LYS A 108 -8.23 -35.38 -4.98
CA LYS A 108 -8.84 -34.22 -5.66
C LYS A 108 -8.70 -32.95 -4.82
N ALA A 109 -8.96 -33.03 -3.51
CA ALA A 109 -8.79 -31.91 -2.58
C ALA A 109 -7.32 -31.45 -2.50
N TRP A 110 -6.37 -32.38 -2.44
CA TRP A 110 -4.95 -32.05 -2.46
C TRP A 110 -4.51 -31.33 -3.76
N LYS A 111 -4.99 -31.79 -4.92
CA LYS A 111 -4.73 -31.11 -6.21
C LYS A 111 -5.30 -29.70 -6.26
N GLN A 112 -6.53 -29.50 -5.74
CA GLN A 112 -7.14 -28.17 -5.67
C GLN A 112 -6.35 -27.23 -4.75
N GLN A 113 -5.86 -27.72 -3.61
CA GLN A 113 -4.99 -26.93 -2.74
C GLN A 113 -3.68 -26.54 -3.43
N GLN A 114 -3.06 -27.45 -4.17
CA GLN A 114 -1.85 -27.11 -4.95
C GLN A 114 -2.14 -26.07 -6.03
N GLU A 115 -3.26 -26.19 -6.76
CA GLU A 115 -3.66 -25.22 -7.78
C GLU A 115 -3.92 -23.83 -7.17
N ILE A 116 -4.58 -23.76 -6.01
CA ILE A 116 -4.80 -22.50 -5.28
C ILE A 116 -3.46 -21.91 -4.83
N LEU A 117 -2.54 -22.73 -4.35
CA LEU A 117 -1.23 -22.30 -3.88
C LEU A 117 -0.35 -21.82 -5.04
N GLU A 118 -0.39 -22.46 -6.20
CA GLU A 118 0.27 -22.01 -7.43
C GLU A 118 -0.32 -20.70 -7.94
N LYS A 119 -1.65 -20.57 -7.96
CA LYS A 119 -2.33 -19.31 -8.31
C LYS A 119 -1.93 -18.19 -7.35
N ALA A 120 -1.93 -18.45 -6.05
CA ALA A 120 -1.52 -17.46 -5.05
C ALA A 120 -0.08 -16.99 -5.28
N LYS A 121 0.85 -17.91 -5.56
CA LYS A 121 2.24 -17.57 -5.92
C LYS A 121 2.32 -16.73 -7.19
N SER A 122 1.64 -17.15 -8.26
CA SER A 122 1.58 -16.39 -9.51
C SER A 122 1.03 -14.98 -9.28
N THR A 123 -0.04 -14.84 -8.50
CA THR A 123 -0.63 -13.51 -8.22
C THR A 123 0.31 -12.61 -7.42
N ILE A 124 1.16 -13.18 -6.56
CA ILE A 124 2.18 -12.43 -5.82
C ILE A 124 3.26 -11.95 -6.78
N ASP A 125 3.76 -12.84 -7.65
CA ASP A 125 4.77 -12.48 -8.65
C ASP A 125 4.23 -11.41 -9.62
N ASP A 126 3.00 -11.60 -10.12
CA ASP A 126 2.30 -10.63 -10.99
C ASP A 126 2.14 -9.27 -10.30
N PHE A 127 1.85 -9.24 -9.00
CA PHE A 127 1.73 -7.99 -8.25
C PHE A 127 3.05 -7.23 -8.22
N TYR A 128 4.16 -7.91 -7.90
CA TYR A 128 5.47 -7.26 -7.82
C TYR A 128 5.99 -6.85 -9.21
N GLU A 129 5.78 -7.66 -10.24
CA GLU A 129 6.13 -7.29 -11.61
C GLU A 129 5.37 -6.03 -12.06
N ASN A 130 4.05 -6.00 -11.87
CA ASN A 130 3.22 -4.86 -12.24
C ASN A 130 3.55 -3.61 -11.42
N TYR A 131 3.80 -3.76 -10.12
CA TYR A 131 4.19 -2.63 -9.26
C TYR A 131 5.53 -2.04 -9.69
N ASN A 132 6.54 -2.89 -9.89
CA ASN A 132 7.87 -2.45 -10.32
C ASN A 132 7.80 -1.79 -11.70
N LEU A 133 7.06 -2.37 -12.64
CA LEU A 133 6.84 -1.80 -13.97
C LEU A 133 6.13 -0.45 -13.90
N LYS A 134 5.10 -0.31 -13.06
CA LYS A 134 4.40 0.96 -12.86
C LYS A 134 5.33 2.01 -12.23
N LYS A 135 6.10 1.64 -11.21
CA LYS A 135 7.05 2.53 -10.54
C LYS A 135 8.16 2.98 -11.50
N ASP A 136 8.67 2.08 -12.32
CA ASP A 136 9.72 2.40 -13.30
C ASP A 136 9.19 3.27 -14.44
N ASN A 137 7.97 2.99 -14.93
CA ASN A 137 7.32 3.84 -15.92
C ASN A 137 7.03 5.24 -15.36
N HIS A 138 6.49 5.32 -14.15
CA HIS A 138 6.26 6.61 -13.49
C HIS A 138 7.57 7.40 -13.29
N SER A 139 8.64 6.71 -12.90
CA SER A 139 9.97 7.32 -12.77
C SER A 139 10.46 7.86 -14.12
N LYS A 140 10.28 7.09 -15.21
CA LYS A 140 10.61 7.55 -16.57
C LYS A 140 9.76 8.75 -16.98
N ASP A 141 8.47 8.72 -16.71
CA ASP A 141 7.57 9.82 -17.03
C ASP A 141 8.02 11.11 -16.34
N ILE A 142 8.31 11.06 -15.03
CA ILE A 142 8.86 12.19 -14.26
C ILE A 142 10.16 12.70 -14.88
N LEU A 143 11.09 11.81 -15.24
CA LEU A 143 12.36 12.20 -15.85
C LEU A 143 12.14 12.89 -17.21
N THR A 144 11.22 12.38 -18.03
CA THR A 144 10.91 13.02 -19.31
C THR A 144 10.20 14.36 -19.14
N GLU A 145 9.34 14.50 -18.13
CA GLU A 145 8.68 15.76 -17.80
C GLU A 145 9.69 16.78 -17.26
N GLN A 146 10.62 16.35 -16.40
CA GLN A 146 11.72 17.16 -15.91
C GLN A 146 12.60 17.65 -17.07
N GLU A 147 12.97 16.79 -18.00
CA GLU A 147 13.77 17.17 -19.18
C GLU A 147 13.00 18.18 -20.05
N LYS A 148 11.71 17.93 -20.31
CA LYS A 148 10.85 18.89 -21.04
C LYS A 148 10.75 20.23 -20.33
N PHE A 149 10.63 20.23 -19.01
CA PHE A 149 10.57 21.45 -18.21
C PHE A 149 11.90 22.21 -18.23
N LEU A 150 13.03 21.51 -18.10
CA LEU A 150 14.35 22.11 -18.18
C LEU A 150 14.59 22.73 -19.57
N ASN A 151 14.28 22.00 -20.63
CA ASN A 151 14.37 22.52 -22.00
C ASN A 151 13.45 23.73 -22.19
N LYS A 152 12.19 23.67 -21.74
CA LYS A 152 11.26 24.82 -21.80
C LYS A 152 11.81 26.02 -21.02
N ARG A 153 12.40 25.80 -19.85
CA ARG A 153 13.01 26.85 -19.02
C ARG A 153 14.22 27.46 -19.72
N ASP A 154 15.12 26.64 -20.26
CA ASP A 154 16.35 27.11 -20.91
C ASP A 154 16.03 27.84 -22.23
N ASP A 155 15.10 27.31 -23.04
CA ASP A 155 14.57 27.99 -24.22
C ASP A 155 13.86 29.31 -23.85
N PHE A 156 13.09 29.31 -22.76
CA PHE A 156 12.44 30.52 -22.25
C PHE A 156 13.46 31.57 -21.83
N LEU A 157 14.51 31.18 -21.10
CA LEU A 157 15.55 32.10 -20.63
C LEU A 157 16.46 32.60 -21.74
N GLY A 158 16.72 31.78 -22.76
CA GLY A 158 17.62 32.09 -23.88
C GLY A 158 17.00 32.94 -24.99
N ARG A 159 15.67 33.06 -25.06
CA ARG A 159 15.00 33.82 -26.13
C ARG A 159 14.62 35.24 -25.71
N GLY A 160 14.91 36.19 -26.59
CA GLY A 160 14.45 37.57 -26.51
C GLY A 160 14.95 38.34 -25.28
N THR A 161 14.30 39.47 -25.00
CA THR A 161 14.59 40.30 -23.83
C THR A 161 13.86 39.79 -22.59
N LEU A 162 14.29 40.21 -21.40
CA LEU A 162 13.53 39.96 -20.16
C LEU A 162 12.07 40.43 -20.27
N TRP A 163 11.82 41.53 -20.99
CA TRP A 163 10.48 42.08 -21.16
C TRP A 163 9.59 41.23 -22.08
N ASP A 164 10.18 40.54 -23.07
CA ASP A 164 9.45 39.57 -23.90
C ASP A 164 8.95 38.39 -23.05
N ARG A 165 9.83 37.87 -22.17
CA ARG A 165 9.51 36.82 -21.19
C ARG A 165 8.41 37.22 -20.22
N VAL A 166 8.52 38.42 -19.62
CA VAL A 166 7.51 38.94 -18.68
C VAL A 166 6.15 39.10 -19.36
N ASN A 167 6.14 39.61 -20.59
CA ASN A 167 4.89 39.80 -21.31
C ASN A 167 4.19 38.47 -21.64
N GLU A 168 4.96 37.41 -21.95
CA GLU A 168 4.40 36.07 -22.13
C GLU A 168 3.87 35.47 -20.82
N LEU A 169 4.62 35.60 -19.73
CA LEU A 169 4.19 35.11 -18.41
C LEU A 169 2.87 35.77 -17.97
N VAL A 170 2.71 37.06 -18.25
CA VAL A 170 1.48 37.81 -17.96
C VAL A 170 0.30 37.35 -18.83
N GLN A 171 0.56 36.84 -20.03
CA GLN A 171 -0.48 36.24 -20.89
C GLN A 171 -0.86 34.84 -20.40
N ASP A 172 0.13 34.02 -20.01
CA ASP A 172 -0.08 32.65 -19.53
C ASP A 172 -0.81 32.59 -18.17
N VAL A 173 -0.52 33.54 -17.26
CA VAL A 173 -1.19 33.63 -15.93
C VAL A 173 -2.70 33.95 -16.06
N GLY A 174 -3.15 34.39 -17.23
CA GLY A 174 -4.56 34.65 -17.51
C GLY A 174 -5.13 35.87 -16.78
N GLU A 175 -6.41 36.15 -17.01
CA GLU A 175 -7.11 37.23 -16.31
C GLU A 175 -7.51 36.77 -14.91
N LEU A 176 -6.86 37.35 -13.90
CA LEU A 176 -7.28 37.22 -12.52
C LEU A 176 -8.66 37.87 -12.32
N PRO A 177 -9.48 37.39 -11.36
CA PRO A 177 -10.75 38.02 -11.03
C PRO A 177 -10.56 39.51 -10.79
N ASP A 178 -11.51 40.32 -11.29
CA ASP A 178 -11.48 41.78 -11.25
C ASP A 178 -11.38 42.31 -9.82
N GLY A 179 -10.14 42.39 -9.32
CA GLY A 179 -9.81 43.21 -8.18
C GLY A 179 -9.76 44.67 -8.60
N ASP A 180 -10.00 45.58 -7.66
CA ASP A 180 -10.07 47.05 -7.77
C ASP A 180 -8.80 47.76 -8.31
N ARG A 181 -7.91 47.05 -9.00
CA ARG A 181 -6.65 47.56 -9.58
C ARG A 181 -6.64 47.38 -11.09
N ASP A 182 -6.79 48.48 -11.82
CA ASP A 182 -6.67 48.52 -13.28
C ASP A 182 -5.25 48.14 -13.75
N LYS A 183 -5.11 46.94 -14.32
CA LYS A 183 -3.83 46.45 -14.88
C LYS A 183 -3.63 46.85 -16.35
N THR A 184 -4.59 47.51 -16.99
CA THR A 184 -4.55 47.87 -18.41
C THR A 184 -3.34 48.74 -18.76
N ARG A 185 -3.05 49.76 -17.93
CA ARG A 185 -1.88 50.64 -18.12
C ARG A 185 -0.56 49.88 -17.99
N PHE A 186 -0.52 48.87 -17.12
CA PHE A 186 0.64 48.01 -16.93
C PHE A 186 0.84 47.06 -18.11
N LYS A 187 -0.23 46.43 -18.62
CA LYS A 187 -0.21 45.62 -19.85
C LYS A 187 0.28 46.45 -21.05
N GLU A 188 -0.18 47.70 -21.18
CA GLU A 188 0.28 48.63 -22.23
C GLU A 188 1.77 48.98 -22.10
N LEU A 189 2.26 49.20 -20.88
CA LEU A 189 3.67 49.48 -20.62
C LEU A 189 4.55 48.27 -21.00
N LEU A 190 4.15 47.06 -20.60
CA LEU A 190 4.85 45.82 -20.96
C LEU A 190 4.88 45.61 -22.48
N THR A 191 3.77 45.87 -23.16
CA THR A 191 3.69 45.80 -24.63
C THR A 191 4.64 46.80 -25.30
N LYS A 192 4.82 47.99 -24.71
CA LYS A 192 5.78 49.00 -25.19
C LYS A 192 7.23 48.63 -24.91
N LEU A 193 7.51 47.81 -23.90
CA LEU A 193 8.86 47.37 -23.51
C LEU A 193 9.31 46.11 -24.26
N LYS A 194 8.35 45.33 -24.77
CA LYS A 194 8.56 44.17 -25.63
C LYS A 194 9.53 44.48 -26.80
N GLY A 195 10.55 43.64 -26.99
CA GLY A 195 11.52 43.73 -28.08
C GLY A 195 12.50 44.91 -28.03
N LYS A 196 12.52 45.72 -26.96
CA LYS A 196 13.48 46.81 -26.83
C LYS A 196 14.70 46.33 -26.03
N GLU A 197 15.87 46.34 -26.65
CA GLU A 197 17.14 45.94 -26.00
C GLU A 197 17.78 47.08 -25.18
N ASN A 198 17.48 48.33 -25.51
CA ASN A 198 18.07 49.52 -24.88
C ASN A 198 17.34 49.98 -23.61
N VAL A 199 16.36 49.23 -23.12
CA VAL A 199 15.64 49.58 -21.88
C VAL A 199 16.30 48.92 -20.68
N PRO A 200 16.30 49.57 -19.51
CA PRO A 200 16.89 49.00 -18.30
C PRO A 200 16.28 47.64 -18.00
N GLY A 201 17.15 46.68 -17.67
CA GLY A 201 16.73 45.31 -17.40
C GLY A 201 16.31 44.52 -18.64
N ALA A 202 16.54 44.96 -19.88
CA ALA A 202 16.27 44.13 -21.07
C ALA A 202 17.28 42.97 -21.22
N GLY A 203 18.54 43.21 -20.88
CA GLY A 203 19.68 42.30 -21.09
C GLY A 203 19.89 41.21 -20.04
N GLY A 204 18.99 41.04 -19.08
CA GLY A 204 19.16 40.05 -18.01
C GLY A 204 19.81 40.63 -16.74
N TYR A 205 19.96 39.77 -15.74
CA TYR A 205 20.89 40.03 -14.63
C TYR A 205 22.30 39.93 -15.20
N GLN A 206 23.01 41.07 -15.23
CA GLN A 206 24.45 41.09 -15.44
C GLN A 206 25.10 40.64 -14.13
N GLU A 207 25.98 39.64 -14.19
CA GLU A 207 26.85 39.27 -13.05
C GLU A 207 27.74 40.43 -12.62
#